data_AF-A0A1A8H115-F1
#
_entry.id   AF-A0A1A8H115-F1
#
_cell.length_a   1.000
_cell.length_b   1.000
_cell.length_c   1.000
_cell.angle_alpha   90.00
_cell.angle_beta   90.00
_cell.angle_gamma   90.00
#
_symmetry.space_group_name_H-M   'P 1'
#
loop_
_entity.id
_entity.type
_entity.pdbx_description
1 polymer ?
#
loop_
_entity_poly.entity_id
_entity_poly.type
_entity_poly.pdbx_seq_one_letter_code
_entity_poly.pdbx_strand_id
1 'polypeptide(L)' 'GEDTRVDLQGSDLWKRFHEIGTEMIITKAGRRMFPAMRVKITGLDPHQQYYIAMDVIPVDNKRYRYVYHSSKWMVAGNAD' A
#
# COMPACT_ATOMS: atom_id res chain seq x y z
N GLY A 1 -22.20 -17.40 -12.34
CA GLY A 1 -22.05 -15.94 -12.10
C GLY A 1 -20.71 -15.53 -12.65
N GLU A 2 -20.54 -14.25 -13.00
CA GLU A 2 -19.20 -13.72 -13.25
C GLU A 2 -18.36 -13.82 -11.96
N ASP A 3 -17.07 -14.08 -12.08
CA ASP A 3 -16.17 -14.09 -10.93
C ASP A 3 -15.93 -12.66 -10.42
N THR A 4 -15.99 -12.48 -9.10
CA THR A 4 -15.66 -11.20 -8.47
C THR A 4 -14.21 -10.82 -8.80
N ARG A 5 -14.02 -9.61 -9.33
CA ARG A 5 -12.71 -9.09 -9.71
C ARG A 5 -12.46 -7.74 -9.06
N VAL A 6 -11.21 -7.51 -8.66
CA VAL A 6 -10.75 -6.26 -8.06
C VAL A 6 -9.52 -5.75 -8.83
N ASP A 7 -9.61 -4.56 -9.39
CA ASP A 7 -8.52 -3.92 -10.14
C ASP A 7 -8.00 -2.68 -9.41
N LEU A 8 -6.70 -2.65 -9.11
CA LEU A 8 -6.02 -1.48 -8.58
C LEU A 8 -5.97 -0.37 -9.64
N GLN A 9 -6.66 0.74 -9.38
CA GLN A 9 -6.66 1.90 -10.24
C GLN A 9 -5.36 2.68 -10.08
N GLY A 10 -4.80 3.16 -11.20
CA GLY A 10 -3.50 3.84 -11.20
C GLY A 10 -2.32 2.91 -10.90
N SER A 11 -2.44 1.63 -11.21
CA SER A 11 -1.41 0.61 -10.93
C SER A 11 -0.03 0.95 -11.49
N ASP A 12 0.05 1.65 -12.63
CA ASP A 12 1.34 2.04 -13.21
C ASP A 12 2.06 3.11 -12.37
N LEU A 13 1.31 4.00 -11.71
CA LEU A 13 1.91 4.95 -10.77
C LEU A 13 2.42 4.22 -9.52
N TRP A 14 1.66 3.25 -9.02
CA TRP A 14 2.09 2.39 -7.92
C TRP A 14 3.35 1.59 -8.27
N LYS A 15 3.45 1.03 -9.49
CA LYS A 15 4.66 0.34 -9.96
C LYS A 15 5.88 1.26 -9.97
N ARG A 16 5.74 2.49 -10.50
CA ARG A 16 6.84 3.47 -10.50
C ARG A 16 7.30 3.84 -9.10
N PHE A 17 6.37 4.03 -8.16
CA PHE A 17 6.70 4.26 -6.75
C PHE A 17 7.33 3.04 -6.09
N HIS A 18 6.93 1.82 -6.48
CA HIS A 18 7.50 0.59 -5.96
C HIS A 18 8.96 0.40 -6.42
N GLU A 19 9.25 0.68 -7.69
CA GLU A 19 10.59 0.57 -8.28
C GLU A 19 11.64 1.43 -7.56
N ILE A 20 11.25 2.59 -7.02
CA ILE A 20 12.15 3.50 -6.30
C ILE A 20 12.14 3.30 -4.77
N GLY A 21 11.26 2.43 -4.25
CA GLY A 21 10.97 2.30 -2.82
C GLY A 21 9.88 3.27 -2.39
N THR A 22 8.64 2.78 -2.30
CA THR A 22 7.50 3.61 -1.91
C THR A 22 7.61 4.05 -0.46
N GLU A 23 7.50 5.36 -0.22
CA GLU A 23 7.51 5.95 1.12
C GLU A 23 6.19 6.65 1.40
N MET A 24 5.67 6.48 2.62
CA MET A 24 4.43 7.10 3.08
C MET A 24 4.72 7.97 4.31
N ILE A 25 4.35 9.24 4.25
CA ILE A 25 4.51 10.17 5.37
C ILE A 25 3.44 9.88 6.42
N ILE A 26 3.85 9.71 7.68
CA ILE A 26 2.95 9.58 8.84
C ILE A 26 3.08 10.83 9.69
N THR A 27 1.95 11.38 10.16
CA THR A 27 1.92 12.53 11.07
C THR A 27 0.95 12.26 12.22
N LYS A 28 1.08 13.00 13.33
CA LYS A 28 0.18 12.90 14.49
C LYS A 28 -1.29 13.17 14.13
N ALA A 29 -1.54 14.10 13.21
CA ALA A 29 -2.89 14.44 12.75
C ALA A 29 -3.42 13.46 11.68
N GLY A 30 -2.59 12.52 11.23
CA GLY A 30 -2.87 11.67 10.09
C GLY A 30 -2.47 12.32 8.76
N ARG A 31 -2.19 11.47 7.76
CA ARG A 31 -1.85 11.87 6.41
C ARG A 31 -2.50 10.89 5.43
N ARG A 32 -3.01 11.41 4.31
CA ARG A 32 -3.52 10.55 3.23
C ARG A 32 -2.35 9.89 2.51
N MET A 33 -2.50 8.61 2.16
CA MET A 33 -1.54 7.91 1.30
C MET A 33 -1.42 8.60 -0.06
N PHE A 34 -0.21 8.59 -0.61
CA PHE A 34 0.04 8.93 -2.00
C PHE A 34 1.04 7.93 -2.60
N PRO A 35 0.69 7.23 -3.71
CA PRO A 35 -0.57 7.32 -4.44
C PRO A 35 -1.79 6.89 -3.60
N ALA A 36 -2.98 7.39 -3.94
CA ALA A 36 -4.20 7.01 -3.23
C ALA A 36 -4.58 5.57 -3.62
N MET A 37 -4.91 4.73 -2.65
CA MET A 37 -5.46 3.40 -2.93
C MET A 37 -6.87 3.53 -3.47
N ARG A 38 -7.08 3.12 -4.72
CA ARG A 38 -8.37 3.14 -5.40
C ARG A 38 -8.57 1.80 -6.09
N VAL A 39 -9.71 1.17 -5.86
CA VAL A 39 -10.03 -0.13 -6.46
C VAL A 39 -11.31 -0.03 -7.28
N LYS A 40 -11.37 -0.77 -8.38
CA LYS A 40 -12.61 -1.03 -9.12
C LYS A 40 -13.00 -2.47 -8.84
N ILE A 41 -14.22 -2.67 -8.35
CA ILE A 41 -14.77 -4.00 -8.06
C ILE A 41 -15.86 -4.30 -9.10
N THR A 42 -15.81 -5.48 -9.71
CA THR A 42 -16.81 -5.97 -10.68
C THR A 42 -17.21 -7.41 -10.35
N GLY A 43 -18.34 -7.88 -10.85
CA GLY A 43 -18.80 -9.26 -10.63
C GLY A 43 -19.50 -9.51 -9.28
N LEU A 44 -19.78 -8.47 -8.49
CA LEU A 44 -20.59 -8.62 -7.27
C LEU A 44 -22.06 -8.85 -7.62
N ASP A 45 -22.72 -9.71 -6.85
CA ASP A 45 -24.17 -9.86 -6.90
C ASP A 45 -24.84 -8.58 -6.35
N PRO A 46 -25.65 -7.86 -7.16
CA PRO A 46 -26.31 -6.63 -6.74
C PRO A 46 -27.39 -6.83 -5.67
N HIS A 47 -27.79 -8.07 -5.39
CA HIS A 47 -28.81 -8.40 -4.38
C HIS A 47 -28.24 -8.76 -3.01
N GLN A 48 -26.92 -8.66 -2.83
CA GLN A 48 -26.24 -8.96 -1.56
C GLN A 48 -25.59 -7.72 -0.95
N GLN A 49 -25.30 -7.81 0.35
CA GLN A 49 -24.60 -6.77 1.11
C GLN A 49 -23.14 -7.14 1.31
N TYR A 50 -22.26 -6.15 1.17
CA TYR A 50 -20.81 -6.34 1.27
C TYR A 50 -20.19 -5.31 2.21
N TYR A 51 -19.14 -5.72 2.91
CA TYR A 51 -18.25 -4.84 3.64
C TYR A 51 -16.92 -4.74 2.90
N ILE A 52 -16.36 -3.53 2.80
CA ILE A 52 -15.03 -3.31 2.27
C ILE A 52 -14.17 -2.79 3.42
N ALA A 53 -13.11 -3.51 3.72
CA ALA A 53 -12.12 -3.13 4.72
C ALA A 53 -10.72 -3.12 4.10
N MET A 54 -9.84 -2.28 4.66
CA MET A 54 -8.42 -2.26 4.36
C MET A 54 -7.66 -2.48 5.65
N ASP A 55 -6.71 -3.38 5.62
CA ASP A 55 -5.73 -3.58 6.70
C ASP A 55 -4.32 -3.35 6.15
N VAL A 56 -3.41 -2.88 7.00
CA VAL A 56 -2.00 -2.65 6.68
C VAL A 56 -1.16 -3.51 7.60
N ILE A 57 -0.59 -4.58 7.05
CA ILE A 57 0.22 -5.54 7.78
C ILE A 57 1.72 -5.29 7.58
N PRO A 58 2.57 -5.58 8.58
CA PRO A 58 4.01 -5.47 8.42
C PRO A 58 4.53 -6.48 7.38
N VAL A 59 5.45 -6.02 6.52
CA VAL A 59 6.12 -6.89 5.54
C VAL A 59 7.17 -7.77 6.21
N ASP A 60 7.87 -7.24 7.21
CA ASP A 60 8.82 -7.98 8.04
C ASP A 60 8.91 -7.38 9.47
N ASN A 61 9.74 -7.99 10.32
CA ASN A 61 10.00 -7.55 11.69
C ASN A 61 11.31 -6.75 11.80
N LYS A 62 11.55 -5.79 10.89
CA LYS A 62 12.78 -4.99 10.86
C LYS A 62 12.51 -3.50 10.89
N ARG A 63 13.40 -2.75 11.54
CA ARG A 63 13.45 -1.29 11.46
C ARG A 63 14.47 -0.87 10.42
N TYR A 64 14.08 0.03 9.52
CA TYR A 64 14.91 0.50 8.41
C TYR A 64 15.39 1.94 8.63
N ARG A 65 16.60 2.26 8.12
CA ARG A 65 17.18 3.61 8.08
C ARG A 65 17.67 3.92 6.67
N TYR A 66 17.35 5.10 6.16
CA TYR A 66 17.88 5.59 4.89
C TYR A 66 19.32 6.11 5.04
N VAL A 67 20.22 5.66 4.18
CA VAL A 67 21.66 6.01 4.18
C VAL A 67 21.97 6.88 2.96
N TYR A 68 22.02 8.20 3.19
CA TYR A 68 22.12 9.22 2.12
C TYR A 68 23.31 9.05 1.18
N HIS A 69 24.51 8.75 1.70
CA HIS A 69 25.72 8.62 0.86
C HIS A 69 25.67 7.44 -0.12
N SER A 70 24.76 6.48 0.11
CA SER A 70 24.57 5.31 -0.75
C SER A 70 23.18 5.26 -1.41
N SER A 71 22.34 6.27 -1.11
CA SER A 71 20.94 6.36 -1.54
C SER A 71 20.14 5.06 -1.35
N LYS A 72 20.29 4.41 -0.20
CA LYS A 72 19.72 3.08 0.07
C LYS A 72 19.09 2.97 1.45
N TRP A 73 18.04 2.16 1.54
CA TRP A 73 17.46 1.68 2.79
C TRP A 73 18.29 0.51 3.35
N MET A 74 18.66 0.58 4.63
CA MET A 74 19.44 -0.44 5.32
C MET A 74 18.75 -0.87 6.62
N VAL A 75 18.93 -2.12 7.01
CA VAL A 75 18.41 -2.64 8.29
C VAL A 75 19.17 -1.98 9.45
N ALA A 76 18.42 -1.43 10.40
CA ALA A 76 18.94 -0.72 11.57
C ALA A 76 18.60 -1.43 12.90
N GLY A 77 17.84 -2.53 12.87
CA GLY A 77 17.47 -3.34 14.03
C GLY A 77 16.16 -4.10 13.81
N ASN A 78 15.59 -4.63 14.89
CA ASN A 78 14.24 -5.19 14.91
C ASN A 78 13.19 -4.08 14.88
N ALA A 79 11.99 -4.38 14.40
CA ALA A 79 10.85 -3.47 14.56
C ALA A 79 10.50 -3.30 16.04
N ASP A 80 9.80 -2.21 16.36
CA ASP A 80 9.37 -1.87 17.73
C ASP A 80 8.20 -2.75 18.21
#